data_AF-A0A3C2BX81-F1
#
_entry.id   AF-A0A3C2BX81-F1
#
_cell.length_a   1.000
_cell.length_b   1.000
_cell.length_c   1.000
_cell.angle_alpha   90.00
_cell.angle_beta   90.00
_cell.angle_gamma   90.00
#
_symmetry.space_group_name_H-M   'P 1'
#
loop_
_entity.id
_entity.type
_entity.pdbx_description
1 polymer ?
#
loop_
_entity_poly.entity_id
_entity_poly.type
_entity_poly.pdbx_seq_one_letter_code
_entity_poly.pdbx_strand_id
1 'polypeptide(L)'
;MDDVCQKCGEVHPGCTAHTKATGGPCLHTRINPGATVCYRHGGNSAQAIKAAQERENRRIVTELYEADPQAAIAAYGVEGIQDPLDMLSRVTAGVLHTMDALGQRVNSLEEIRYTNETGGEQTRAELKLYMAAQASAGKFLDMLIKSGFEDRRLKLDEQTAQLFVTAMQRVFARLDLTPEQTLLVGTVVPEELRALNQ
;
A
#
# COMPACT_ATOMS: atom_id res chain seq x y z
N MET A 1 -32.28 -3.21 -9.41
CA MET A 1 -33.50 -3.68 -10.09
C MET A 1 -33.39 -5.21 -10.20
N ASP A 2 -33.06 -5.89 -9.09
CA ASP A 2 -32.53 -7.27 -9.10
C ASP A 2 -33.22 -8.19 -8.07
N ASP A 3 -34.52 -8.00 -7.84
CA ASP A 3 -35.25 -8.86 -6.89
C ASP A 3 -35.99 -10.03 -7.57
N VAL A 4 -35.98 -10.14 -8.90
CA VAL A 4 -36.63 -11.24 -9.64
C VAL A 4 -35.70 -12.46 -9.68
N CYS A 5 -36.11 -13.56 -9.06
CA CYS A 5 -35.34 -14.79 -9.03
C CYS A 5 -35.35 -15.50 -10.39
N GLN A 6 -34.17 -15.70 -10.98
CA GLN A 6 -34.04 -16.41 -12.27
C GLN A 6 -34.52 -17.87 -12.25
N LYS A 7 -34.69 -18.46 -11.06
CA LYS A 7 -35.11 -19.86 -10.90
C LYS A 7 -36.63 -20.04 -10.91
N CYS A 8 -37.38 -19.08 -10.38
CA CYS A 8 -38.83 -19.19 -10.22
C CYS A 8 -39.62 -18.03 -10.84
N GLY A 9 -38.95 -16.97 -11.31
CA GLY A 9 -39.59 -15.78 -11.89
C GLY A 9 -40.24 -14.84 -10.86
N GLU A 10 -40.19 -15.17 -9.57
CA GLU A 10 -40.84 -14.41 -8.50
C GLU A 10 -39.89 -13.43 -7.82
N VAL A 11 -40.45 -12.38 -7.22
CA VAL A 11 -39.69 -11.36 -6.48
C VAL A 11 -39.37 -11.84 -5.06
N HIS A 12 -38.11 -11.74 -4.63
CA HIS A 12 -37.67 -12.08 -3.28
C HIS A 12 -37.34 -10.82 -2.46
N PRO A 13 -38.30 -10.23 -1.72
CA PRO A 13 -38.08 -9.01 -0.93
C PRO A 13 -37.13 -9.20 0.27
N GLY A 14 -36.65 -10.43 0.51
CA GLY A 14 -35.82 -10.78 1.65
C GLY A 14 -34.95 -11.98 1.33
N CYS A 15 -35.18 -13.09 2.01
CA CYS A 15 -34.45 -14.34 1.80
C CYS A 15 -34.59 -14.84 0.35
N THR A 16 -33.46 -15.15 -0.29
CA THR A 16 -33.40 -15.67 -1.67
C THR A 16 -33.78 -17.14 -1.82
N ALA A 17 -34.10 -17.82 -0.72
CA ALA A 17 -34.49 -19.23 -0.72
C ALA A 17 -36.01 -19.41 -0.87
N HIS A 18 -36.44 -20.66 -1.05
CA HIS A 18 -37.83 -21.05 -1.28
C HIS A 18 -38.37 -21.87 -0.11
N THR A 19 -39.66 -21.80 0.16
CA THR A 19 -40.29 -22.66 1.17
C THR A 19 -40.43 -24.08 0.64
N LYS A 20 -40.28 -25.06 1.54
CA LYS A 20 -40.50 -26.48 1.18
C LYS A 20 -41.98 -26.82 0.96
N ALA A 21 -42.90 -26.04 1.54
CA ALA A 21 -44.32 -26.33 1.53
C ALA A 21 -45.00 -25.92 0.22
N THR A 22 -44.67 -24.74 -0.31
CA THR A 22 -45.29 -24.20 -1.53
C THR A 22 -44.34 -24.17 -2.71
N GLY A 23 -43.04 -24.38 -2.51
CA GLY A 23 -42.02 -24.20 -3.54
C GLY A 23 -41.79 -22.74 -3.95
N GLY A 24 -42.59 -21.80 -3.41
CA GLY A 24 -42.51 -20.37 -3.67
C GLY A 24 -41.50 -19.64 -2.76
N PRO A 25 -41.34 -18.32 -2.92
CA PRO A 25 -40.35 -17.52 -2.20
C PRO A 25 -40.54 -17.60 -0.67
N CYS A 26 -39.43 -17.55 0.08
CA CYS A 26 -39.43 -17.67 1.54
C CYS A 26 -40.12 -16.48 2.26
N LEU A 27 -40.09 -15.29 1.65
CA LEU A 27 -40.64 -14.02 2.17
C LEU A 27 -40.08 -13.51 3.52
N HIS A 28 -39.35 -14.33 4.28
CA HIS A 28 -38.70 -13.90 5.51
C HIS A 28 -37.57 -12.89 5.25
N THR A 29 -37.41 -11.97 6.18
CA THR A 29 -36.30 -11.01 6.19
C THR A 29 -34.95 -11.69 6.40
N ARG A 30 -33.91 -11.05 5.88
CA ARG A 30 -32.51 -11.48 6.07
C ARG A 30 -32.08 -11.16 7.49
N ILE A 31 -31.16 -11.94 8.04
CA ILE A 31 -30.81 -11.85 9.46
C ILE A 31 -29.99 -10.60 9.82
N ASN A 32 -29.13 -10.14 8.90
CA ASN A 32 -28.26 -8.97 9.06
C ASN A 32 -27.96 -8.31 7.69
N PRO A 33 -27.45 -7.07 7.68
CA PRO A 33 -26.90 -6.45 6.48
C PRO A 33 -25.88 -7.36 5.80
N GLY A 34 -25.91 -7.35 4.46
CA GLY A 34 -25.09 -8.26 3.67
C GLY A 34 -25.54 -9.72 3.67
N ALA A 35 -26.55 -10.21 4.42
CA ALA A 35 -27.02 -11.60 4.26
C ALA A 35 -27.78 -11.82 2.94
N THR A 36 -27.89 -13.08 2.51
CA THR A 36 -28.72 -13.52 1.37
C THR A 36 -29.95 -14.32 1.81
N VAL A 37 -29.88 -14.98 2.96
CA VAL A 37 -30.92 -15.90 3.44
C VAL A 37 -31.30 -15.61 4.89
N CYS A 38 -32.51 -16.02 5.28
CA CYS A 38 -33.01 -15.85 6.65
C CYS A 38 -32.43 -16.92 7.59
N TYR A 39 -32.72 -16.78 8.89
CA TYR A 39 -32.28 -17.74 9.91
C TYR A 39 -32.74 -19.18 9.63
N ARG A 40 -33.93 -19.39 9.04
CA ARG A 40 -34.47 -20.72 8.70
C ARG A 40 -33.76 -21.38 7.53
N HIS A 41 -33.16 -20.59 6.64
CA HIS A 41 -32.43 -21.07 5.48
C HIS A 41 -30.90 -20.96 5.67
N GLY A 42 -30.44 -21.07 6.92
CA GLY A 42 -29.03 -21.19 7.26
C GLY A 42 -28.28 -19.87 7.45
N GLY A 43 -28.99 -18.73 7.44
CA GLY A 43 -28.38 -17.41 7.61
C GLY A 43 -27.67 -17.22 8.96
N ASN A 44 -28.00 -18.01 9.98
CA ASN A 44 -27.39 -17.94 11.31
C ASN A 44 -26.17 -18.88 11.49
N SER A 45 -25.72 -19.56 10.43
CA SER A 45 -24.50 -20.35 10.50
C SER A 45 -23.27 -19.42 10.57
N ALA A 46 -22.22 -19.82 11.29
CA ALA A 46 -21.00 -19.02 11.44
C ALA A 46 -20.37 -18.65 10.06
N GLN A 47 -20.44 -19.57 9.10
CA GLN A 47 -19.97 -19.35 7.73
C GLN A 47 -20.82 -18.30 6.99
N ALA A 48 -22.15 -18.38 7.11
CA ALA A 48 -23.05 -17.42 6.46
C ALA A 48 -22.92 -16.01 7.06
N ILE A 49 -22.72 -15.89 8.38
CA ILE A 49 -22.49 -14.62 9.06
C ILE A 49 -21.18 -13.99 8.58
N LYS A 50 -20.09 -14.76 8.53
CA LYS A 50 -18.79 -14.27 8.03
C LYS A 50 -18.89 -13.79 6.57
N ALA A 51 -19.53 -14.56 5.71
CA ALA A 51 -19.73 -14.19 4.31
C ALA A 51 -20.68 -12.98 4.13
N ALA A 52 -21.64 -12.78 5.03
CA ALA A 52 -22.48 -11.58 5.06
C ALA A 52 -21.66 -10.35 5.45
N GLN A 53 -20.82 -10.46 6.48
CA GLN A 53 -19.93 -9.39 6.92
C GLN A 53 -18.91 -9.01 5.86
N GLU A 54 -18.32 -9.98 5.14
CA GLU A 54 -17.40 -9.70 4.03
C GLU A 54 -18.08 -8.94 2.87
N ARG A 55 -19.35 -9.26 2.58
CA ARG A 55 -20.14 -8.57 1.54
C ARG A 55 -20.55 -7.18 1.97
N GLU A 56 -20.96 -7.00 3.23
CA GLU A 56 -21.27 -5.69 3.79
C GLU A 56 -20.02 -4.80 3.83
N ASN A 57 -18.88 -5.33 4.30
CA ASN A 57 -17.61 -4.61 4.28
C ASN A 57 -17.22 -4.21 2.86
N ARG A 58 -17.41 -5.10 1.87
CA ARG A 58 -17.15 -4.78 0.47
C ARG A 58 -18.06 -3.66 -0.03
N ARG A 59 -19.35 -3.69 0.30
CA ARG A 59 -20.30 -2.63 -0.07
C ARG A 59 -19.91 -1.30 0.54
N ILE A 60 -19.62 -1.27 1.85
CA ILE A 60 -19.17 -0.07 2.57
C ILE A 60 -17.89 0.47 1.94
N VAL A 61 -16.93 -0.39 1.63
CA VAL A 61 -15.68 0.01 0.98
C VAL A 61 -15.98 0.62 -0.39
N THR A 62 -16.76 -0.03 -1.25
CA THR A 62 -17.16 0.52 -2.55
C THR A 62 -17.89 1.85 -2.41
N GLU A 63 -18.85 1.95 -1.47
CA GLU A 63 -19.59 3.18 -1.20
C GLU A 63 -18.68 4.30 -0.71
N LEU A 64 -17.70 4.01 0.14
CA LEU A 64 -16.68 4.97 0.58
C LEU A 64 -15.73 5.39 -0.55
N TYR A 65 -15.45 4.50 -1.51
CA TYR A 65 -14.64 4.83 -2.70
C TYR A 65 -15.44 5.59 -3.76
N GLU A 66 -16.74 5.36 -3.87
CA GLU A 66 -17.65 6.04 -4.81
C GLU A 66 -18.21 7.36 -4.27
N ALA A 67 -18.25 7.53 -2.94
CA ALA A 67 -18.54 8.79 -2.27
C ALA A 67 -17.38 9.76 -2.51
N ASP A 68 -17.45 10.47 -3.64
CA ASP A 68 -16.60 11.57 -4.10
C ASP A 68 -15.24 11.65 -3.37
N PRO A 69 -14.27 10.79 -3.76
CA PRO A 69 -12.94 10.81 -3.16
C PRO A 69 -12.29 12.19 -3.30
N GLN A 70 -12.66 12.97 -4.34
CA GLN A 70 -12.23 14.36 -4.49
C GLN A 70 -12.82 15.29 -3.43
N ALA A 71 -14.08 15.12 -3.02
CA ALA A 71 -14.67 15.90 -1.92
C ALA A 71 -14.03 15.57 -0.56
N ALA A 72 -13.70 14.30 -0.31
CA ALA A 72 -12.98 13.90 0.90
C ALA A 72 -11.54 14.46 0.91
N ILE A 73 -10.82 14.38 -0.22
CA ILE A 73 -9.46 14.93 -0.37
C ILE A 73 -9.48 16.47 -0.23
N ALA A 74 -10.47 17.14 -0.83
CA ALA A 74 -10.63 18.60 -0.74
C ALA A 74 -10.97 19.08 0.68
N ALA A 75 -11.79 18.33 1.42
CA ALA A 75 -12.18 18.69 2.79
C ALA A 75 -11.00 18.62 3.79
N TYR A 76 -10.06 17.70 3.58
CA TYR A 76 -8.88 17.54 4.45
C TYR A 76 -7.64 18.29 3.97
N GLY A 77 -7.71 19.01 2.84
CA GLY A 77 -6.57 19.76 2.31
C GLY A 77 -5.33 18.89 2.10
N VAL A 78 -5.53 17.59 1.85
CA VAL A 78 -4.43 16.68 1.59
C VAL A 78 -4.03 16.93 0.15
N GLU A 79 -2.94 17.66 -0.07
CA GLU A 79 -2.28 17.62 -1.36
C GLU A 79 -2.07 16.14 -1.71
N GLY A 80 -2.73 15.69 -2.78
CA GLY A 80 -2.62 14.32 -3.23
C GLY A 80 -1.15 13.93 -3.37
N ILE A 81 -0.85 12.64 -3.22
CA ILE A 81 0.52 12.14 -3.27
C ILE A 81 1.14 12.49 -4.63
N GLN A 82 1.98 13.53 -4.66
CA GLN A 82 2.56 14.09 -5.89
C GLN A 82 3.56 13.14 -6.52
N ASP A 83 4.39 12.52 -5.68
CA ASP A 83 5.34 11.48 -6.09
C ASP A 83 5.12 10.21 -5.25
N PRO A 84 4.26 9.29 -5.72
CA PRO A 84 3.95 8.06 -5.01
C PRO A 84 5.15 7.15 -4.80
N LEU A 85 6.17 7.24 -5.66
CA LEU A 85 7.32 6.37 -5.59
C LEU A 85 8.36 6.91 -4.62
N ASP A 86 8.60 8.22 -4.61
CA ASP A 86 9.41 8.86 -3.58
C ASP A 86 8.78 8.65 -2.19
N MET A 87 7.45 8.80 -2.08
CA MET A 87 6.74 8.50 -0.84
C MET A 87 6.89 7.04 -0.41
N LEU A 88 6.72 6.09 -1.33
CA LEU A 88 6.92 4.66 -1.06
C LEU A 88 8.37 4.39 -0.63
N SER A 89 9.36 5.02 -1.27
CA SER A 89 10.78 4.91 -0.91
C SER A 89 11.03 5.40 0.52
N ARG A 90 10.49 6.57 0.88
CA ARG A 90 10.61 7.12 2.24
C ARG A 90 9.95 6.25 3.30
N VAL A 91 8.74 5.76 3.02
CA VAL A 91 8.04 4.85 3.94
C VAL A 91 8.82 3.55 4.11
N THR A 92 9.37 3.01 3.03
CA THR A 92 10.21 1.81 3.08
C THR A 92 11.44 2.04 3.94
N ALA A 93 12.14 3.17 3.78
CA ALA A 93 13.27 3.54 4.62
C ALA A 93 12.89 3.65 6.10
N GLY A 94 11.74 4.27 6.41
CA GLY A 94 11.23 4.34 7.79
C GLY A 94 10.95 2.96 8.40
N VAL A 95 10.41 2.03 7.62
CA VAL A 95 10.18 0.65 8.07
C VAL A 95 11.51 -0.09 8.30
N LEU A 96 12.51 0.10 7.44
CA LEU A 96 13.84 -0.49 7.62
C LEU A 96 14.50 0.02 8.91
N HIS A 97 14.47 1.32 9.18
CA HIS A 97 14.98 1.88 10.44
C HIS A 97 14.24 1.35 11.67
N THR A 98 12.91 1.21 11.56
CA THR A 98 12.10 0.61 12.64
C THR A 98 12.48 -0.85 12.87
N MET A 99 12.70 -1.61 11.78
CA MET A 99 13.16 -2.99 11.85
C MET A 99 14.53 -3.09 12.52
N ASP A 100 15.48 -2.22 12.18
CA ASP A 100 16.81 -2.19 12.82
C ASP A 100 16.72 -1.90 14.32
N ALA A 101 15.94 -0.88 14.71
CA ALA A 101 15.74 -0.52 16.11
C ALA A 101 15.06 -1.65 16.91
N LEU A 102 14.05 -2.32 16.33
CA LEU A 102 13.41 -3.49 16.93
C LEU A 102 14.36 -4.68 17.00
N GLY A 103 15.21 -4.87 15.98
CA GLY A 103 16.25 -5.91 15.96
C GLY A 103 17.24 -5.76 17.11
N GLN A 104 17.67 -4.53 17.41
CA GLN A 104 18.51 -4.25 18.58
C GLN A 104 17.80 -4.63 19.90
N ARG A 105 16.51 -4.33 20.03
CA ARG A 105 15.71 -4.72 21.21
C ARG A 105 15.54 -6.22 21.33
N VAL A 106 15.28 -6.92 20.22
CA VAL A 106 15.17 -8.38 20.19
C VAL A 106 16.51 -9.03 20.58
N ASN A 107 17.63 -8.51 20.07
CA ASN A 107 18.96 -8.99 20.42
C ASN A 107 19.32 -8.76 21.90
N SER A 108 18.64 -7.82 22.57
CA SER A 108 18.82 -7.53 23.99
C SER A 108 17.89 -8.35 24.91
N LEU A 109 17.05 -9.24 24.36
CA LEU A 109 16.17 -10.08 25.18
C LEU A 109 16.97 -11.23 25.82
N GLU A 110 16.84 -11.36 27.14
CA GLU A 110 17.36 -12.54 27.86
C GLU A 110 16.51 -13.79 27.58
N GLU A 111 15.19 -13.61 27.49
CA GLU A 111 14.23 -14.68 27.18
C GLU A 111 13.20 -14.23 26.14
N ILE A 112 12.98 -15.06 25.13
CA ILE A 112 12.01 -14.80 24.04
C ILE A 112 10.55 -15.01 24.44
N ARG A 113 10.30 -15.64 25.59
CA ARG A 113 8.96 -15.94 26.12
C ARG A 113 8.84 -15.50 27.57
N TYR A 114 7.61 -15.40 28.04
CA TYR A 114 7.29 -15.13 29.45
C TYR A 114 5.95 -15.78 29.81
N THR A 115 5.78 -16.08 31.09
CA THR A 115 4.49 -16.57 31.62
C THR A 115 3.67 -15.38 32.09
N ASN A 116 2.43 -15.26 31.63
CA ASN A 116 1.53 -14.21 32.07
C ASN A 116 0.91 -14.53 33.45
N GLU A 117 0.16 -13.58 34.02
CA GLU A 117 -0.47 -13.72 35.35
C GLU A 117 -1.44 -14.91 35.45
N THR A 118 -1.97 -15.39 34.32
CA THR A 118 -2.88 -16.55 34.24
C THR A 118 -2.15 -17.87 34.02
N GLY A 119 -0.82 -17.90 34.04
CA GLY A 119 -0.01 -19.11 33.82
C GLY A 119 0.17 -19.51 32.35
N GLY A 120 -0.27 -18.65 31.42
CA GLY A 120 -0.11 -18.88 29.98
C GLY A 120 1.22 -18.38 29.45
N GLU A 121 1.91 -19.19 28.66
CA GLU A 121 3.17 -18.83 28.00
C GLU A 121 2.89 -17.91 26.80
N GLN A 122 3.62 -16.80 26.72
CA GLN A 122 3.49 -15.76 25.68
C GLN A 122 4.85 -15.37 25.12
N THR A 123 4.90 -15.05 23.82
CA THR A 123 6.09 -14.47 23.19
C THR A 123 6.21 -12.98 23.48
N ARG A 124 7.44 -12.49 23.67
CA ARG A 124 7.74 -11.05 23.86
C ARG A 124 7.22 -10.21 22.69
N ALA A 125 6.68 -9.04 23.00
CA ALA A 125 6.07 -8.15 22.02
C ALA A 125 7.10 -7.62 21.00
N GLU A 126 8.34 -7.38 21.45
CA GLU A 126 9.47 -6.97 20.62
C GLU A 126 9.69 -7.94 19.45
N LEU A 127 9.67 -9.25 19.73
CA LEU A 127 9.85 -10.26 18.69
C LEU A 127 8.69 -10.25 17.69
N LYS A 128 7.45 -10.09 18.17
CA LYS A 128 6.27 -9.99 17.29
C LYS A 128 6.32 -8.75 16.40
N LEU A 129 6.69 -7.60 16.97
CA LEU A 129 6.80 -6.34 16.23
C LEU A 129 7.96 -6.37 15.23
N TYR A 130 9.10 -6.95 15.59
CA TYR A 130 10.23 -7.14 14.69
C TYR A 130 9.86 -7.99 13.48
N MET A 131 9.20 -9.14 13.69
CA MET A 131 8.72 -9.99 12.60
C MET A 131 7.70 -9.28 11.70
N ALA A 132 6.81 -8.46 12.28
CA ALA A 132 5.86 -7.66 11.51
C ALA A 132 6.55 -6.57 10.67
N ALA A 133 7.58 -5.92 11.22
CA ALA A 133 8.40 -4.95 10.51
C ALA A 133 9.16 -5.61 9.36
N GLN A 134 9.77 -6.78 9.59
CA GLN A 134 10.43 -7.57 8.54
C GLN A 134 9.48 -7.92 7.38
N ALA A 135 8.27 -8.40 7.70
CA ALA A 135 7.28 -8.73 6.68
C ALA A 135 6.85 -7.49 5.87
N SER A 136 6.69 -6.35 6.55
CA SER A 136 6.34 -5.08 5.89
C SER A 136 7.47 -4.56 5.01
N ALA A 137 8.72 -4.62 5.48
CA ALA A 137 9.90 -4.25 4.71
C ALA A 137 10.01 -5.09 3.43
N GLY A 138 9.87 -6.41 3.54
CA GLY A 138 9.90 -7.31 2.38
C GLY A 138 8.82 -6.97 1.35
N LYS A 139 7.60 -6.67 1.80
CA LYS A 139 6.50 -6.25 0.90
C LYS A 139 6.81 -4.93 0.19
N PHE A 140 7.30 -3.92 0.89
CA PHE A 140 7.56 -2.61 0.29
C PHE A 140 8.77 -2.62 -0.64
N LEU A 141 9.83 -3.36 -0.29
CA LEU A 141 10.97 -3.56 -1.17
C LEU A 141 10.56 -4.29 -2.47
N ASP A 142 9.73 -5.34 -2.37
CA ASP A 142 9.19 -6.02 -3.56
C ASP A 142 8.34 -5.08 -4.44
N MET A 143 7.53 -4.21 -3.83
CA MET A 143 6.77 -3.18 -4.57
C MET A 143 7.69 -2.16 -5.26
N LEU A 144 8.76 -1.70 -4.61
CA LEU A 144 9.73 -0.78 -5.20
C LEU A 144 10.44 -1.41 -6.40
N ILE A 145 10.92 -2.65 -6.25
CA ILE A 145 11.58 -3.40 -7.33
C ILE A 145 10.64 -3.56 -8.52
N LYS A 146 9.42 -4.04 -8.28
CA LYS A 146 8.41 -4.25 -9.34
C LYS A 146 7.97 -2.97 -10.03
N SER A 147 8.08 -1.83 -9.34
CA SER A 147 7.78 -0.54 -9.95
C SER A 147 8.87 -0.06 -10.93
N GLY A 148 10.03 -0.71 -11.01
CA GLY A 148 11.16 -0.20 -11.80
C GLY A 148 11.63 1.17 -11.29
N PHE A 149 11.55 1.38 -9.97
CA PHE A 149 11.91 2.66 -9.36
C PHE A 149 13.37 3.01 -9.60
N GLU A 150 14.27 2.04 -9.43
CA GLU A 150 15.71 2.22 -9.64
C GLU A 150 16.02 2.60 -11.08
N ASP A 151 15.43 1.92 -12.06
CA ASP A 151 15.62 2.26 -13.48
C ASP A 151 15.14 3.68 -13.80
N ARG A 152 14.01 4.10 -13.22
CA ARG A 152 13.48 5.46 -13.41
C ARG A 152 14.37 6.50 -12.74
N ARG A 153 14.88 6.21 -11.56
CA ARG A 153 15.79 7.09 -10.83
C ARG A 153 17.12 7.25 -11.55
N LEU A 154 17.71 6.15 -12.01
CA LEU A 154 18.92 6.17 -12.83
C LEU A 154 18.73 6.98 -14.11
N LYS A 155 17.60 6.80 -14.83
CA LYS A 155 17.29 7.59 -16.02
C LYS A 155 17.17 9.08 -15.72
N LEU A 156 16.55 9.46 -14.60
CA LEU A 156 16.44 10.86 -14.19
C LEU A 156 17.82 11.45 -13.83
N ASP A 157 18.66 10.67 -13.15
CA ASP A 157 20.02 11.06 -12.81
C ASP A 157 20.88 11.25 -14.08
N GLU A 158 20.79 10.33 -15.04
CA GLU A 158 21.44 10.43 -16.35
C GLU A 158 20.96 11.65 -17.15
N GLN A 159 19.64 11.90 -17.18
CA GLN A 159 19.08 13.09 -17.83
C GLN A 159 19.56 14.38 -17.18
N THR A 160 19.63 14.41 -15.85
CA THR A 160 20.11 15.56 -15.08
C THR A 160 21.59 15.81 -15.34
N ALA A 161 22.40 14.75 -15.37
CA ALA A 161 23.82 14.84 -15.74
C ALA A 161 23.99 15.37 -17.17
N GLN A 162 23.18 14.90 -18.12
CA GLN A 162 23.23 15.38 -19.50
C GLN A 162 22.83 16.85 -19.63
N LEU A 163 21.81 17.29 -18.90
CA LEU A 163 21.41 18.70 -18.83
C LEU A 163 22.54 19.56 -18.27
N PHE A 164 23.19 19.10 -17.20
CA PHE A 164 24.34 19.78 -16.59
C PHE A 164 25.50 19.95 -17.59
N VAL A 165 25.92 18.87 -18.27
CA VAL A 165 26.98 18.91 -19.28
C VAL A 165 26.63 19.88 -20.40
N THR A 166 25.39 19.83 -20.89
CA THR A 166 24.91 20.70 -21.97
C THR A 166 24.90 22.17 -21.53
N ALA A 167 24.52 22.45 -20.29
CA ALA A 167 24.56 23.80 -19.72
C ALA A 167 26.00 24.32 -19.61
N MET A 168 26.95 23.51 -19.12
CA MET A 168 28.35 23.89 -19.03
C MET A 168 28.97 24.17 -20.39
N GLN A 169 28.71 23.32 -21.40
CA GLN A 169 29.18 23.56 -22.76
C GLN A 169 28.66 24.88 -23.34
N ARG A 170 27.39 25.21 -23.10
CA ARG A 170 26.81 26.50 -23.52
C ARG A 170 27.43 27.69 -22.78
N VAL A 171 27.79 27.52 -21.52
CA VAL A 171 28.50 28.54 -20.74
C VAL A 171 29.88 28.78 -21.36
N PHE A 172 30.68 27.73 -21.56
CA PHE A 172 32.02 27.88 -22.15
C PHE A 172 31.99 28.47 -23.56
N ALA A 173 31.02 28.08 -24.38
CA ALA A 173 30.84 28.66 -25.72
C ALA A 173 30.52 30.18 -25.69
N ARG A 174 29.97 30.70 -24.59
CA ARG A 174 29.64 32.14 -24.42
C ARG A 174 30.73 32.95 -23.74
N LEU A 175 31.66 32.29 -23.04
CA LEU A 175 32.74 32.96 -22.31
C LEU A 175 33.93 33.35 -23.20
N ASP A 176 33.87 33.06 -24.49
CA ASP A 176 34.88 33.42 -25.50
C ASP A 176 36.31 33.04 -25.06
N LEU A 177 36.46 31.79 -24.63
CA LEU A 177 37.72 31.26 -24.12
C LEU A 177 38.82 31.26 -25.19
N THR A 178 40.05 31.58 -24.80
CA THR A 178 41.19 31.43 -25.72
C THR A 178 41.42 29.95 -26.08
N PRO A 179 42.15 29.65 -27.17
CA PRO A 179 42.50 28.28 -27.52
C PRO A 179 43.21 27.53 -26.38
N GLU A 180 44.12 28.21 -25.67
CA GLU A 180 44.84 27.65 -24.53
C GLU A 180 43.91 27.34 -23.36
N GLN A 181 42.95 28.23 -23.07
CA GLN A 181 41.95 28.02 -22.01
C GLN A 181 40.98 26.89 -22.34
N THR A 182 40.60 26.74 -23.60
CA THR A 182 39.71 25.66 -24.07
C THR A 182 40.33 24.28 -23.84
N LEU A 183 41.65 24.15 -24.05
CA LEU A 183 42.37 22.90 -23.78
C LEU A 183 42.34 22.51 -22.30
N LEU A 184 42.31 23.50 -21.39
CA LEU A 184 42.23 23.27 -19.94
C LEU A 184 40.86 22.79 -19.47
N VAL A 185 39.78 23.03 -20.22
CA VAL A 185 38.42 22.63 -19.82
C VAL A 185 38.32 21.11 -19.64
N GLY A 186 38.96 20.33 -20.52
CA GLY A 186 38.94 18.87 -20.47
C GLY A 186 39.72 18.25 -19.30
N THR A 187 40.57 19.03 -18.61
CA THR A 187 41.35 18.57 -17.46
C THR A 187 40.82 19.16 -16.14
N VAL A 188 40.61 20.48 -16.11
CA VAL A 188 40.20 21.20 -14.89
C VAL A 188 38.78 20.81 -14.46
N VAL A 189 37.81 20.77 -15.39
CA VAL A 189 36.41 20.47 -15.01
C VAL A 189 36.28 19.06 -14.40
N PRO A 190 36.85 18.00 -14.99
CA PRO A 190 36.82 16.67 -14.36
C PRO A 190 37.59 16.55 -13.04
N GLU A 191 38.64 17.36 -12.82
CA GLU A 191 39.36 17.41 -11.54
C GLU A 191 38.48 18.00 -10.44
N GLU A 192 37.86 19.15 -10.71
CA GLU A 192 36.94 19.81 -9.77
C GLU A 192 35.71 18.93 -9.47
N LEU A 193 35.12 18.29 -10.48
CA LEU A 193 33.99 17.39 -10.27
C LEU A 193 34.35 16.15 -9.44
N ARG A 194 35.57 15.63 -9.59
CA ARG A 194 36.05 14.51 -8.75
C ARG A 194 36.30 14.94 -7.31
N ALA A 195 36.71 16.19 -7.08
CA ALA A 195 36.91 16.73 -5.74
C ALA A 195 35.60 16.86 -4.94
N LEU A 196 34.45 16.99 -5.61
CA LEU A 196 33.13 17.03 -4.96
C LEU A 196 32.61 15.67 -4.44
N ASN A 197 33.16 14.56 -4.95
CA ASN A 197 32.73 13.20 -4.64
C ASN A 197 33.69 12.45 -3.69
N GLN A 198 34.65 13.15 -3.08
CA GLN A 198 35.54 12.64 -2.02
C GLN A 198 35.03 13.08 -0.65
#